data_AF-A0A0E4H434-F1
#
_entry.id   AF-A0A0E4H434-F1
#
_cell.length_a   1.000
_cell.length_b   1.000
_cell.length_c   1.000
_cell.angle_alpha   90.00
_cell.angle_beta   90.00
_cell.angle_gamma   90.00
#
_symmetry.space_group_name_H-M   'P 1'
#
loop_
_entity.id
_entity.type
_entity.pdbx_description
1 polymer ?
#
loop_
_entity_poly.entity_id
_entity_poly.type
_entity_poly.pdbx_seq_one_letter_code
_entity_poly.pdbx_strand_id
1 'polypeptide(L)'
;MPVSYQIQVIQVDREDWLADLSSAVENELQSIGMHLTVAVDVTEGDLDPLVPSVAVVLVGPATRGSKELQEVISEAIRVGRVVIPVLEDLTNFHEVVPAPVAHANGFEWSGDEPERRLARVLLEELGIEDRDRRVFISHKRADGLGAAEQLHDKLTHHRFVPFIDRFDVPPGDDVQAHIADALEAYAFLLLLETPEAHSSKWVFDEVDYALSHQMGLRILQWPGNPRPIPGSDDMPRIALSAADMTTDAHGYDILTPTALDRVIDEVEKAHAHGLVRRRRMLVRSVEDAARIAGATCIPLRDWSLDVKFPTLRSIVGVTPRTPASEDLQRVDQARTTIDPDAGAMLVHTARNLRDNTRTHLEWIIHGRDLRLIPDNAIGAVW
;
A
#
# COMPACT_ATOMS: atom_id res chain seq x y z
N MET A 1 1.13 16.64 -12.62
CA MET A 1 -0.06 16.98 -11.79
C MET A 1 -0.22 15.87 -10.75
N PRO A 2 -0.67 16.19 -9.53
CA PRO A 2 -0.98 15.15 -8.55
C PRO A 2 -2.08 14.24 -9.10
N VAL A 3 -2.06 12.96 -8.71
CA VAL A 3 -3.19 12.05 -8.98
C VAL A 3 -4.29 12.43 -8.01
N SER A 4 -5.49 12.68 -8.52
CA SER A 4 -6.63 13.06 -7.70
C SER A 4 -7.45 11.84 -7.32
N TYR A 5 -7.97 11.86 -6.09
CA TYR A 5 -8.97 10.93 -5.56
C TYR A 5 -10.03 11.74 -4.85
N GLN A 6 -11.21 11.17 -4.61
CA GLN A 6 -12.28 11.83 -3.85
C GLN A 6 -12.83 10.95 -2.75
N ILE A 7 -13.14 11.56 -1.60
CA ILE A 7 -13.89 10.95 -0.51
C ILE A 7 -15.24 11.68 -0.48
N GLN A 8 -16.30 10.97 -0.86
CA GLN A 8 -17.66 11.49 -0.75
C GLN A 8 -18.12 11.36 0.70
N VAL A 9 -18.42 12.47 1.34
CA VAL A 9 -18.98 12.50 2.68
C VAL A 9 -20.49 12.65 2.59
N ILE A 10 -21.21 11.67 3.13
CA ILE A 10 -22.67 11.65 3.18
C ILE A 10 -23.06 11.79 4.64
N GLN A 11 -23.59 12.95 5.02
CA GLN A 11 -23.87 13.24 6.42
C GLN A 11 -25.11 14.11 6.61
N VAL A 12 -25.63 14.08 7.83
CA VAL A 12 -26.54 15.10 8.37
C VAL A 12 -26.17 15.31 9.83
N ASP A 13 -26.04 16.57 10.24
CA ASP A 13 -25.68 16.99 11.61
C ASP A 13 -24.30 16.49 12.12
N ARG A 14 -23.33 16.26 11.23
CA ARG A 14 -21.95 15.82 11.52
C ARG A 14 -20.89 16.67 10.81
N GLU A 15 -21.09 17.99 10.75
CA GLU A 15 -20.13 18.92 10.14
C GLU A 15 -18.77 18.93 10.88
N ASP A 16 -18.78 18.72 12.19
CA ASP A 16 -17.58 18.58 13.02
C ASP A 16 -16.74 17.37 12.60
N TRP A 17 -17.37 16.20 12.43
CA TRP A 17 -16.67 14.98 11.99
C TRP A 17 -16.14 15.10 10.57
N LEU A 18 -16.85 15.81 9.69
CA LEU A 18 -16.36 16.11 8.35
C LEU A 18 -15.08 16.96 8.42
N ALA A 19 -15.05 18.01 9.24
CA ALA A 19 -13.88 18.87 9.39
C ALA A 19 -12.67 18.11 9.98
N ASP A 20 -12.92 17.28 10.99
CA ASP A 20 -11.91 16.42 11.61
C ASP A 20 -11.37 15.39 10.60
N LEU A 21 -12.25 14.73 9.84
CA LEU A 21 -11.86 13.77 8.81
C LEU A 21 -11.05 14.43 7.69
N SER A 22 -11.46 15.62 7.24
CA SER A 22 -10.76 16.35 6.19
C SER A 22 -9.34 16.70 6.63
N SER A 23 -9.21 17.21 7.86
CA SER A 23 -7.92 17.51 8.48
C SER A 23 -7.08 16.24 8.66
N ALA A 24 -7.70 15.12 9.08
CA ALA A 24 -7.03 13.84 9.25
C ALA A 24 -6.50 13.27 7.93
N VAL A 25 -7.27 13.36 6.84
CA VAL A 25 -6.83 12.92 5.51
C VAL A 25 -5.65 13.75 5.03
N GLU A 26 -5.69 15.08 5.19
CA GLU A 26 -4.56 15.95 4.84
C GLU A 26 -3.32 15.63 5.69
N ASN A 27 -3.49 15.47 7.00
CA ASN A 27 -2.42 15.14 7.93
C ASN A 27 -1.82 13.77 7.64
N GLU A 28 -2.65 12.77 7.31
CA GLU A 28 -2.16 11.45 6.93
C GLU A 28 -1.39 11.52 5.62
N LEU A 29 -1.92 12.18 4.58
CA LEU A 29 -1.17 12.39 3.34
C LEU A 29 0.16 13.13 3.58
N GLN A 30 0.22 14.05 4.54
CA GLN A 30 1.49 14.67 4.94
C GLN A 30 2.40 13.68 5.67
N SER A 31 1.87 12.93 6.62
CA SER A 31 2.60 11.97 7.46
C SER A 31 3.27 10.90 6.60
N ILE A 32 2.54 10.33 5.64
CA ILE A 32 3.07 9.34 4.68
C ILE A 32 3.82 9.98 3.50
N GLY A 33 4.07 11.29 3.52
CA GLY A 33 4.87 12.01 2.51
C GLY A 33 4.20 12.11 1.13
N MET A 34 2.89 11.94 1.06
CA MET A 34 2.10 11.82 -0.16
C MET A 34 1.48 13.13 -0.65
N HIS A 35 1.33 14.14 0.21
CA HIS A 35 0.68 15.43 -0.05
C HIS A 35 1.15 16.22 -1.29
N LEU A 36 2.40 16.02 -1.76
CA LEU A 36 2.91 16.68 -2.97
C LEU A 36 2.52 15.95 -4.27
N THR A 37 2.06 14.72 -4.13
CA THR A 37 2.00 13.76 -5.23
C THR A 37 0.58 13.24 -5.44
N VAL A 38 -0.21 13.12 -4.38
CA VAL A 38 -1.62 12.73 -4.40
C VAL A 38 -2.44 13.84 -3.78
N ALA A 39 -3.58 14.15 -4.41
CA ALA A 39 -4.60 15.02 -3.85
C ALA A 39 -5.84 14.18 -3.55
N VAL A 40 -6.39 14.32 -2.35
CA VAL A 40 -7.66 13.68 -1.98
C VAL A 40 -8.63 14.80 -1.63
N ASP A 41 -9.70 14.89 -2.40
CA ASP A 41 -10.77 15.86 -2.19
C ASP A 41 -11.85 15.24 -1.31
N VAL A 42 -11.96 15.72 -0.07
CA VAL A 42 -13.00 15.30 0.89
C VAL A 42 -14.17 16.26 0.74
N THR A 43 -15.29 15.79 0.20
CA THR A 43 -16.38 16.66 -0.24
C THR A 43 -17.75 16.04 -0.03
N GLU A 44 -18.73 16.88 0.28
CA GLU A 44 -20.16 16.53 0.28
C GLU A 44 -20.81 16.73 -1.10
N GLY A 45 -20.08 17.38 -2.03
CA GLY A 45 -20.60 17.79 -3.33
C GLY A 45 -20.56 16.71 -4.41
N ASP A 46 -20.91 17.13 -5.63
CA ASP A 46 -20.85 16.28 -6.81
C ASP A 46 -19.43 15.79 -7.06
N LEU A 47 -19.30 14.48 -7.29
CA LEU A 47 -18.03 13.87 -7.64
C LEU A 47 -17.78 13.91 -9.14
N ASP A 48 -16.51 13.99 -9.53
CA ASP A 48 -16.10 13.76 -10.90
C ASP A 48 -16.15 12.24 -11.17
N PRO A 49 -16.99 11.76 -12.10
CA PRO A 49 -17.12 10.32 -12.38
C PRO A 49 -15.84 9.69 -12.94
N LEU A 50 -14.88 10.51 -13.41
CA LEU A 50 -13.58 10.04 -13.91
C LEU A 50 -12.52 9.91 -12.80
N VAL A 51 -12.84 10.34 -11.56
CA VAL A 51 -11.89 10.33 -10.45
C VAL A 51 -12.18 9.15 -9.51
N PRO A 52 -11.17 8.33 -9.16
CA PRO A 52 -11.28 7.30 -8.13
C PRO A 52 -11.88 7.84 -6.83
N SER A 53 -12.92 7.16 -6.32
CA SER A 53 -13.66 7.63 -5.15
C SER A 53 -14.11 6.53 -4.20
N VAL A 54 -14.22 6.87 -2.93
CA VAL A 54 -14.85 6.08 -1.85
C VAL A 54 -15.91 6.95 -1.18
N ALA A 55 -16.95 6.36 -0.59
CA ALA A 55 -17.95 7.10 0.18
C ALA A 55 -17.91 6.72 1.66
N VAL A 56 -18.19 7.71 2.50
CA VAL A 56 -18.35 7.55 3.94
C VAL A 56 -19.70 8.11 4.34
N VAL A 57 -20.43 7.38 5.19
CA VAL A 57 -21.71 7.84 5.76
C VAL A 57 -21.47 8.16 7.22
N LEU A 58 -21.43 9.44 7.58
CA LEU A 58 -21.30 9.87 8.97
C LEU A 58 -22.70 9.83 9.60
N VAL A 59 -22.95 8.79 10.40
CA VAL A 59 -24.27 8.50 10.97
C VAL A 59 -24.53 9.40 12.18
N GLY A 60 -25.41 10.37 11.98
CA GLY A 60 -26.04 11.18 13.01
C GLY A 60 -27.48 10.72 13.31
N PRO A 61 -28.15 11.36 14.28
CA PRO A 61 -29.50 10.99 14.71
C PRO A 61 -30.54 11.03 13.59
N ALA A 62 -30.39 11.94 12.62
CA ALA A 62 -31.32 12.11 11.50
C ALA A 62 -31.00 11.22 10.27
N THR A 63 -29.82 10.57 10.23
CA THR A 63 -29.32 9.92 9.02
C THR A 63 -30.22 8.79 8.53
N ARG A 64 -30.69 7.91 9.43
CA ARG A 64 -31.56 6.78 9.05
C ARG A 64 -32.87 7.21 8.40
N GLY A 65 -33.47 8.28 8.92
CA GLY A 65 -34.78 8.78 8.49
C GLY A 65 -34.72 9.62 7.20
N SER A 66 -33.54 10.09 6.80
CA SER A 66 -33.39 10.95 5.63
C SER A 66 -33.52 10.16 4.33
N LYS A 67 -34.58 10.42 3.57
CA LYS A 67 -34.81 9.83 2.24
C LYS A 67 -33.74 10.27 1.24
N GLU A 68 -33.36 11.55 1.28
CA GLU A 68 -32.34 12.13 0.41
C GLU A 68 -31.00 11.42 0.59
N LEU A 69 -30.55 11.22 1.84
CA LEU A 69 -29.31 10.48 2.09
C LEU A 69 -29.42 9.02 1.67
N GLN A 70 -30.57 8.36 1.86
CA GLN A 70 -30.77 7.00 1.37
C GLN A 70 -30.65 6.90 -0.16
N GLU A 71 -31.12 7.90 -0.91
CA GLU A 71 -30.98 7.97 -2.36
C GLU A 71 -29.51 8.16 -2.77
N VAL A 72 -28.79 9.09 -2.13
CA VAL A 72 -27.36 9.32 -2.39
C VAL A 72 -26.53 8.07 -2.10
N ILE A 73 -26.79 7.37 -0.98
CA ILE A 73 -26.11 6.12 -0.63
C ILE A 73 -26.40 5.03 -1.66
N SER A 74 -27.67 4.89 -2.05
CA SER A 74 -28.08 3.87 -3.04
C SER A 74 -27.42 4.11 -4.40
N GLU A 75 -27.31 5.37 -4.80
CA GLU A 75 -26.62 5.77 -6.03
C GLU A 75 -25.12 5.45 -5.96
N ALA A 76 -24.45 5.77 -4.85
CA ALA A 76 -23.04 5.44 -4.64
C ALA A 76 -22.80 3.92 -4.77
N ILE A 77 -23.64 3.09 -4.15
CA ILE A 77 -23.57 1.63 -4.26
C ILE A 77 -23.83 1.18 -5.70
N ARG A 78 -24.84 1.75 -6.37
CA ARG A 78 -25.23 1.39 -7.73
C ARG A 78 -24.10 1.59 -8.74
N VAL A 79 -23.28 2.64 -8.55
CA VAL A 79 -22.09 2.90 -9.38
C VAL A 79 -20.84 2.15 -8.91
N GLY A 80 -20.98 1.20 -7.98
CA GLY A 80 -19.88 0.36 -7.48
C GLY A 80 -18.91 1.09 -6.55
N ARG A 81 -19.33 2.17 -5.89
CA ARG A 81 -18.53 2.83 -4.85
C ARG A 81 -18.65 2.05 -3.54
N VAL A 82 -17.51 1.81 -2.88
CA VAL A 82 -17.49 1.31 -1.50
C VAL A 82 -18.07 2.39 -0.60
N VAL A 83 -18.98 2.01 0.29
CA VAL A 83 -19.64 2.93 1.23
C VAL A 83 -19.43 2.42 2.66
N ILE A 84 -18.75 3.23 3.48
CA ILE A 84 -18.43 2.88 4.88
C ILE A 84 -19.33 3.66 5.85
N PRO A 85 -20.23 3.00 6.60
CA PRO A 85 -20.99 3.65 7.66
C PRO A 85 -20.12 3.90 8.89
N VAL A 86 -20.14 5.12 9.42
CA VAL A 86 -19.34 5.58 10.56
C VAL A 86 -20.26 6.08 11.65
N LEU A 87 -20.09 5.61 12.88
CA LEU A 87 -20.99 5.91 14.00
C LEU A 87 -20.25 5.94 15.32
N GLU A 88 -20.86 6.53 16.35
CA GLU A 88 -20.26 6.66 17.69
C GLU A 88 -20.09 5.32 18.40
N ASP A 89 -21.05 4.41 18.20
CA ASP A 89 -21.11 3.10 18.86
C ASP A 89 -21.73 2.08 17.90
N LEU A 90 -21.06 0.94 17.74
CA LEU A 90 -21.51 -0.17 16.89
C LEU A 90 -22.62 -1.03 17.51
N THR A 91 -22.91 -0.89 18.82
CA THR A 91 -23.85 -1.75 19.56
C THR A 91 -25.26 -1.75 18.95
N ASN A 92 -25.74 -0.58 18.49
CA ASN A 92 -27.09 -0.42 17.92
C ASN A 92 -27.06 -0.21 16.40
N PHE A 93 -26.03 -0.73 15.71
CA PHE A 93 -25.78 -0.50 14.28
C PHE A 93 -27.04 -0.63 13.41
N HIS A 94 -27.75 -1.76 13.51
CA HIS A 94 -28.94 -2.02 12.69
C HIS A 94 -30.15 -1.14 13.01
N GLU A 95 -30.12 -0.36 14.09
CA GLU A 95 -31.19 0.56 14.49
C GLU A 95 -30.96 1.98 13.98
N VAL A 96 -29.70 2.38 13.75
CA VAL A 96 -29.31 3.77 13.41
C VAL A 96 -28.77 3.94 11.99
N VAL A 97 -28.37 2.86 11.33
CA VAL A 97 -27.77 2.92 9.97
C VAL A 97 -28.86 2.94 8.88
N PRO A 98 -28.70 3.72 7.79
CA PRO A 98 -29.60 3.66 6.65
C PRO A 98 -29.70 2.26 6.03
N ALA A 99 -30.91 1.86 5.62
CA ALA A 99 -31.16 0.53 5.07
C ALA A 99 -30.22 0.11 3.92
N PRO A 100 -29.82 1.00 2.97
CA PRO A 100 -28.91 0.63 1.89
C PRO A 100 -27.54 0.13 2.36
N VAL A 101 -27.03 0.59 3.51
CA VAL A 101 -25.71 0.21 4.07
C VAL A 101 -25.80 -0.66 5.33
N ALA A 102 -27.00 -1.07 5.73
CA ALA A 102 -27.21 -1.90 6.92
C ALA A 102 -26.61 -3.32 6.82
N HIS A 103 -26.14 -3.71 5.64
CA HIS A 103 -25.45 -4.97 5.37
C HIS A 103 -23.92 -4.86 5.47
N ALA A 104 -23.36 -3.65 5.52
CA ALA A 104 -21.93 -3.40 5.61
C ALA A 104 -21.45 -3.40 7.06
N ASN A 105 -20.15 -3.65 7.29
CA ASN A 105 -19.53 -3.40 8.59
C ASN A 105 -19.36 -1.90 8.81
N GLY A 106 -19.60 -1.45 10.04
CA GLY A 106 -19.38 -0.06 10.44
C GLY A 106 -17.97 0.21 10.96
N PHE A 107 -17.60 1.48 10.94
CA PHE A 107 -16.44 2.02 11.64
C PHE A 107 -16.90 2.82 12.86
N GLU A 108 -16.26 2.59 14.00
CA GLU A 108 -16.58 3.30 15.24
C GLU A 108 -15.72 4.56 15.40
N TRP A 109 -16.38 5.71 15.48
CA TRP A 109 -15.78 7.02 15.75
C TRP A 109 -15.60 7.22 17.27
N SER A 110 -14.77 6.39 17.87
CA SER A 110 -14.49 6.39 19.31
C SER A 110 -13.03 6.03 19.60
N GLY A 111 -12.57 6.27 20.83
CA GLY A 111 -11.21 5.92 21.26
C GLY A 111 -10.14 6.90 20.79
N ASP A 112 -8.91 6.40 20.59
CA ASP A 112 -7.74 7.22 20.26
C ASP A 112 -7.68 7.56 18.76
N GLU A 113 -7.58 8.86 18.44
CA GLU A 113 -7.53 9.44 17.09
C GLU A 113 -8.47 8.77 16.05
N PRO A 114 -9.80 8.68 16.29
CA PRO A 114 -10.73 7.98 15.41
C PRO A 114 -10.74 8.51 13.98
N GLU A 115 -10.64 9.83 13.81
CA GLU A 115 -10.53 10.52 12.52
C GLU A 115 -9.32 10.06 11.71
N ARG A 116 -8.18 9.91 12.37
CA ARG A 116 -6.91 9.43 11.78
C ARG A 116 -7.01 7.98 11.34
N ARG A 117 -7.60 7.13 12.18
CA ARG A 117 -7.84 5.72 11.85
C ARG A 117 -8.81 5.57 10.67
N LEU A 118 -9.86 6.39 10.60
CA LEU A 118 -10.78 6.37 9.47
C LEU A 118 -10.10 6.85 8.19
N ALA A 119 -9.31 7.93 8.26
CA ALA A 119 -8.56 8.44 7.11
C ALA A 119 -7.69 7.34 6.47
N ARG A 120 -6.97 6.55 7.27
CA ARG A 120 -6.18 5.40 6.78
C ARG A 120 -7.02 4.36 6.07
N VAL A 121 -8.15 3.97 6.66
CA VAL A 121 -9.08 3.01 6.02
C VAL A 121 -9.53 3.55 4.66
N LEU A 122 -9.88 4.84 4.56
CA LEU A 122 -10.31 5.45 3.30
C LEU A 122 -9.14 5.53 2.28
N LEU A 123 -7.93 5.85 2.72
CA LEU A 123 -6.73 5.87 1.87
C LEU A 123 -6.36 4.45 1.39
N GLU A 124 -6.56 3.41 2.22
CA GLU A 124 -6.43 2.00 1.83
C GLU A 124 -7.50 1.61 0.79
N GLU A 125 -8.77 2.00 0.96
CA GLU A 125 -9.82 1.74 -0.03
C GLU A 125 -9.57 2.44 -1.37
N LEU A 126 -8.96 3.62 -1.35
CA LEU A 126 -8.52 4.32 -2.56
C LEU A 126 -7.25 3.69 -3.18
N GLY A 127 -6.66 2.69 -2.51
CA GLY A 127 -5.42 2.04 -2.87
C GLY A 127 -4.18 2.90 -2.67
N ILE A 128 -4.32 4.09 -2.08
CA ILE A 128 -3.20 5.02 -1.82
C ILE A 128 -2.26 4.41 -0.78
N GLU A 129 -2.82 3.83 0.27
CA GLU A 129 -2.10 2.93 1.19
C GLU A 129 -2.26 1.47 0.75
N ASP A 130 -1.25 0.64 1.01
CA ASP A 130 -1.31 -0.78 0.65
C ASP A 130 -1.94 -1.61 1.75
N ARG A 131 -2.83 -2.52 1.35
CA ARG A 131 -3.37 -3.54 2.25
C ARG A 131 -2.33 -4.61 2.57
N ASP A 132 -1.41 -4.89 1.64
CA ASP A 132 -0.31 -5.84 1.80
C ASP A 132 0.96 -5.14 2.31
N ARG A 133 0.97 -4.76 3.59
CA ARG A 133 2.08 -4.05 4.25
C ARG A 133 3.29 -4.96 4.48
N ARG A 134 4.03 -5.29 3.43
CA ARG A 134 5.15 -6.25 3.46
C ARG A 134 6.48 -5.55 3.71
N VAL A 135 7.24 -6.01 4.70
CA VAL A 135 8.56 -5.44 5.05
C VAL A 135 9.60 -6.55 5.20
N PHE A 136 10.66 -6.46 4.41
CA PHE A 136 11.82 -7.34 4.56
C PHE A 136 12.78 -6.73 5.59
N ILE A 137 13.11 -7.46 6.66
CA ILE A 137 14.03 -6.97 7.70
C ILE A 137 15.41 -7.63 7.50
N SER A 138 16.33 -6.87 6.91
CA SER A 138 17.73 -7.28 6.73
C SER A 138 18.53 -6.96 7.99
N HIS A 139 19.25 -7.96 8.50
CA HIS A 139 20.07 -7.81 9.69
C HIS A 139 21.26 -8.78 9.69
N LYS A 140 22.31 -8.42 10.44
CA LYS A 140 23.36 -9.36 10.80
C LYS A 140 22.94 -10.14 12.04
N ARG A 141 22.90 -11.47 11.93
CA ARG A 141 22.46 -12.35 13.03
C ARG A 141 23.31 -12.23 14.30
N ALA A 142 24.60 -11.91 14.17
CA ALA A 142 25.53 -11.87 15.30
C ALA A 142 25.21 -10.73 16.30
N ASP A 143 24.69 -9.61 15.82
CA ASP A 143 24.52 -8.39 16.62
C ASP A 143 23.18 -7.64 16.36
N GLY A 144 22.31 -8.14 15.48
CA GLY A 144 21.01 -7.54 15.17
C GLY A 144 19.80 -8.43 15.41
N LEU A 145 19.99 -9.67 15.88
CA LEU A 145 18.92 -10.66 15.97
C LEU A 145 17.79 -10.25 16.94
N GLY A 146 18.13 -9.83 18.16
CA GLY A 146 17.12 -9.48 19.17
C GLY A 146 16.22 -8.32 18.73
N ALA A 147 16.82 -7.27 18.17
CA ALA A 147 16.04 -6.15 17.63
C ALA A 147 15.24 -6.52 16.37
N ALA A 148 15.74 -7.40 15.51
CA ALA A 148 14.97 -7.88 14.36
C ALA A 148 13.71 -8.61 14.83
N GLU A 149 13.83 -9.55 15.79
CA GLU A 149 12.70 -10.28 16.37
C GLU A 149 11.69 -9.31 17.04
N GLN A 150 12.18 -8.34 17.81
CA GLN A 150 11.35 -7.30 18.42
C GLN A 150 10.58 -6.48 17.39
N LEU A 151 11.24 -6.06 16.30
CA LEU A 151 10.62 -5.31 15.22
C LEU A 151 9.59 -6.15 14.47
N HIS A 152 9.88 -7.42 14.20
CA HIS A 152 8.92 -8.34 13.59
C HIS A 152 7.64 -8.44 14.41
N ASP A 153 7.75 -8.67 15.72
CA ASP A 153 6.59 -8.79 16.59
C ASP A 153 5.79 -7.49 16.60
N LYS A 154 6.45 -6.34 16.77
CA LYS A 154 5.78 -5.04 16.80
C LYS A 154 5.14 -4.69 15.45
N LEU A 155 5.83 -4.90 14.33
CA LEU A 155 5.29 -4.66 12.98
C LEU A 155 4.07 -5.55 12.70
N THR A 156 4.09 -6.81 13.14
CA THR A 156 2.94 -7.72 13.03
C THR A 156 1.70 -7.17 13.75
N HIS A 157 1.86 -6.61 14.95
CA HIS A 157 0.75 -5.94 15.67
C HIS A 157 0.23 -4.70 14.94
N HIS A 158 1.07 -4.05 14.13
CA HIS A 158 0.71 -2.95 13.23
C HIS A 158 0.25 -3.43 11.84
N ARG A 159 -0.17 -4.70 11.71
CA ARG A 159 -0.69 -5.30 10.46
C ARG A 159 0.31 -5.33 9.29
N PHE A 160 1.60 -5.23 9.58
CA PHE A 160 2.61 -5.61 8.60
C PHE A 160 2.72 -7.13 8.50
N VAL A 161 3.22 -7.57 7.35
CA VAL A 161 3.73 -8.92 7.13
C VAL A 161 5.26 -8.79 7.08
N PRO A 162 5.96 -8.80 8.22
CA PRO A 162 7.41 -8.78 8.25
C PRO A 162 8.00 -10.12 7.78
N PHE A 163 9.18 -10.07 7.18
CA PHE A 163 9.99 -11.24 6.84
C PHE A 163 11.37 -11.11 7.47
N ILE A 164 11.83 -12.18 8.13
CA ILE A 164 13.19 -12.30 8.67
C ILE A 164 13.75 -13.65 8.21
N ASP A 165 14.97 -13.63 7.67
CA ASP A 165 15.75 -14.77 7.14
C ASP A 165 15.96 -15.97 8.12
N ARG A 166 15.46 -15.88 9.37
CA ARG A 166 15.50 -16.99 10.34
C ARG A 166 14.27 -17.89 10.31
N PHE A 167 13.08 -17.36 10.02
CA PHE A 167 11.82 -18.03 10.34
C PHE A 167 11.11 -18.68 9.14
N ASP A 168 11.41 -18.22 7.93
CA ASP A 168 10.53 -18.48 6.79
C ASP A 168 11.09 -19.40 5.71
N VAL A 169 12.33 -19.91 5.84
CA VAL A 169 12.90 -20.89 4.90
C VAL A 169 12.67 -22.33 5.39
N PRO A 170 11.82 -23.13 4.72
CA PRO A 170 11.59 -24.52 5.11
C PRO A 170 12.85 -25.40 5.00
N PRO A 171 12.99 -26.45 5.83
CA PRO A 171 14.07 -27.43 5.66
C PRO A 171 14.04 -28.07 4.27
N GLY A 172 15.14 -27.97 3.53
CA GLY A 172 15.30 -28.55 2.19
C GLY A 172 15.14 -27.56 1.04
N ASP A 173 14.70 -26.32 1.31
CA ASP A 173 14.60 -25.27 0.31
C ASP A 173 15.95 -24.56 0.07
N ASP A 174 16.12 -24.01 -1.14
CA ASP A 174 17.23 -23.12 -1.46
C ASP A 174 17.00 -21.77 -0.77
N VAL A 175 17.75 -21.54 0.32
CA VAL A 175 17.73 -20.32 1.12
C VAL A 175 17.88 -19.07 0.24
N GLN A 176 18.75 -19.11 -0.77
CA GLN A 176 19.03 -17.95 -1.61
C GLN A 176 17.91 -17.65 -2.59
N ALA A 177 17.36 -18.69 -3.20
CA ALA A 177 16.16 -18.52 -4.03
C ALA A 177 15.02 -17.94 -3.21
N HIS A 178 14.81 -18.44 -1.99
CA HIS A 178 13.75 -17.97 -1.10
C HIS A 178 13.91 -16.51 -0.67
N ILE A 179 15.14 -16.08 -0.33
CA ILE A 179 15.43 -14.67 -0.01
C ILE A 179 15.18 -13.77 -1.23
N ALA A 180 15.62 -14.21 -2.41
CA ALA A 180 15.38 -13.45 -3.65
C ALA A 180 13.87 -13.31 -3.95
N ASP A 181 13.10 -14.39 -3.75
CA ASP A 181 11.64 -14.35 -3.88
C ASP A 181 10.99 -13.40 -2.87
N ALA A 182 11.48 -13.41 -1.63
CA ALA A 182 11.01 -12.49 -0.61
C ALA A 182 11.33 -11.05 -1.01
N LEU A 183 12.54 -10.74 -1.49
CA LEU A 183 12.85 -9.39 -1.97
C LEU A 183 11.99 -8.97 -3.18
N GLU A 184 11.63 -9.88 -4.08
CA GLU A 184 10.71 -9.60 -5.20
C GLU A 184 9.27 -9.36 -4.72
N ALA A 185 8.82 -10.13 -3.72
CA ALA A 185 7.47 -10.04 -3.19
C ALA A 185 7.29 -8.87 -2.20
N TYR A 186 8.37 -8.39 -1.59
CA TYR A 186 8.37 -7.37 -0.54
C TYR A 186 8.98 -6.10 -1.13
N ALA A 187 8.15 -5.13 -1.51
CA ALA A 187 8.59 -3.90 -2.17
C ALA A 187 9.34 -2.90 -1.27
N PHE A 188 9.65 -3.28 -0.02
CA PHE A 188 10.29 -2.43 0.99
C PHE A 188 11.28 -3.22 1.86
N LEU A 189 12.50 -2.66 2.02
CA LEU A 189 13.60 -3.19 2.82
C LEU A 189 13.85 -2.30 4.05
N LEU A 190 13.85 -2.89 5.24
CA LEU A 190 14.33 -2.30 6.49
C LEU A 190 15.68 -2.93 6.83
N LEU A 191 16.75 -2.14 6.75
CA LEU A 191 18.11 -2.57 7.10
C LEU A 191 18.43 -2.19 8.55
N LEU A 192 18.82 -3.18 9.36
CA LEU A 192 19.49 -2.94 10.64
C LEU A 192 20.99 -2.78 10.40
N GLU A 193 21.47 -1.54 10.34
CA GLU A 193 22.88 -1.20 10.15
C GLU A 193 23.58 -1.28 11.51
N THR A 194 23.73 -2.50 12.03
CA THR A 194 24.47 -2.85 13.25
C THR A 194 25.99 -2.74 13.05
N PRO A 195 26.83 -2.73 14.11
CA PRO A 195 28.28 -2.64 13.99
C PRO A 195 28.91 -3.62 13.00
N GLU A 196 28.45 -4.88 12.99
CA GLU A 196 28.96 -5.94 12.12
C GLU A 196 28.17 -6.11 10.82
N ALA A 197 27.11 -5.31 10.56
CA ALA A 197 26.27 -5.44 9.36
C ALA A 197 27.09 -5.41 8.06
N HIS A 198 28.04 -4.49 7.97
CA HIS A 198 28.92 -4.30 6.80
C HIS A 198 29.82 -5.52 6.48
N SER A 199 29.99 -6.45 7.43
CA SER A 199 30.77 -7.68 7.22
C SER A 199 29.95 -8.79 6.56
N SER A 200 28.64 -8.64 6.45
CA SER A 200 27.75 -9.65 5.92
C SER A 200 27.61 -9.52 4.41
N LYS A 201 28.08 -10.53 3.67
CA LYS A 201 27.82 -10.63 2.23
C LYS A 201 26.32 -10.65 1.91
N TRP A 202 25.51 -11.33 2.74
CA TRP A 202 24.07 -11.42 2.54
C TRP A 202 23.38 -10.06 2.67
N VAL A 203 23.71 -9.29 3.72
CA VAL A 203 23.18 -7.93 3.90
C VAL A 203 23.58 -7.04 2.73
N PHE A 204 24.81 -7.17 2.24
CA PHE A 204 25.25 -6.45 1.05
C PHE A 204 24.42 -6.82 -0.19
N ASP A 205 24.24 -8.11 -0.47
CA ASP A 205 23.48 -8.59 -1.63
C ASP A 205 22.00 -8.13 -1.56
N GLU A 206 21.37 -8.14 -0.38
CA GLU A 206 20.00 -7.65 -0.16
C GLU A 206 19.86 -6.13 -0.40
N VAL A 207 20.84 -5.34 0.07
CA VAL A 207 20.87 -3.89 -0.15
C VAL A 207 21.10 -3.56 -1.63
N ASP A 208 22.06 -4.22 -2.28
CA ASP A 208 22.33 -4.07 -3.72
C ASP A 208 21.08 -4.41 -4.55
N TYR A 209 20.38 -5.48 -4.15
CA TYR A 209 19.10 -5.85 -4.75
C TYR A 209 18.07 -4.72 -4.59
N ALA A 210 17.84 -4.22 -3.37
CA ALA A 210 16.87 -3.15 -3.14
C ALA A 210 17.18 -1.87 -3.93
N LEU A 211 18.46 -1.51 -4.04
CA LEU A 211 18.91 -0.33 -4.79
C LEU A 211 18.73 -0.50 -6.31
N SER A 212 19.21 -1.60 -6.87
CA SER A 212 19.12 -1.90 -8.31
C SER A 212 17.67 -2.04 -8.79
N HIS A 213 16.76 -2.41 -7.88
CA HIS A 213 15.35 -2.55 -8.16
C HIS A 213 14.54 -1.32 -7.78
N GLN A 214 15.12 -0.27 -7.19
CA GLN A 214 14.41 0.93 -6.71
C GLN A 214 13.32 0.64 -5.66
N MET A 215 13.56 -0.37 -4.82
CA MET A 215 12.68 -0.71 -3.69
C MET A 215 12.62 0.44 -2.69
N GLY A 216 11.56 0.49 -1.88
CA GLY A 216 11.57 1.33 -0.70
C GLY A 216 12.68 0.84 0.25
N LEU A 217 13.47 1.73 0.81
CA LEU A 217 14.56 1.39 1.72
C LEU A 217 14.59 2.35 2.89
N ARG A 218 14.69 1.80 4.10
CA ARG A 218 15.05 2.53 5.31
C ARG A 218 16.15 1.82 6.06
N ILE A 219 17.04 2.61 6.63
CA ILE A 219 18.16 2.13 7.42
C ILE A 219 17.95 2.55 8.87
N LEU A 220 17.92 1.57 9.77
CA LEU A 220 18.03 1.81 11.20
C LEU A 220 19.51 1.80 11.56
N GLN A 221 20.08 2.98 11.77
CA GLN A 221 21.50 3.14 12.05
C GLN A 221 21.77 2.95 13.54
N TRP A 222 22.57 1.94 13.90
CA TRP A 222 22.95 1.69 15.29
C TRP A 222 23.74 2.86 15.90
N PRO A 223 23.76 2.99 17.23
CA PRO A 223 24.62 3.96 17.89
C PRO A 223 26.11 3.72 17.58
N GLY A 224 26.89 4.80 17.58
CA GLY A 224 28.33 4.74 17.37
C GLY A 224 28.79 4.86 15.91
N ASN A 225 27.89 5.23 15.00
CA ASN A 225 28.17 5.44 13.57
C ASN A 225 28.83 4.21 12.92
N PRO A 226 28.12 3.07 12.89
CA PRO A 226 28.59 1.86 12.25
C PRO A 226 28.95 2.13 10.79
N ARG A 227 29.88 1.32 10.26
CA ARG A 227 30.32 1.46 8.87
C ARG A 227 29.12 1.20 7.94
N PRO A 228 28.80 2.10 7.01
CA PRO A 228 27.72 1.89 6.06
C PRO A 228 27.93 0.65 5.19
N ILE A 229 26.83 0.04 4.77
CA ILE A 229 26.83 -0.95 3.69
C ILE A 229 27.23 -0.24 2.39
N PRO A 230 28.14 -0.78 1.56
CA PRO A 230 28.54 -0.11 0.33
C PRO A 230 27.32 0.21 -0.57
N GLY A 231 27.26 1.45 -1.07
CA GLY A 231 26.16 1.94 -1.90
C GLY A 231 24.96 2.49 -1.12
N SER A 232 24.95 2.37 0.21
CA SER A 232 23.85 2.82 1.06
C SER A 232 24.04 4.24 1.64
N ASP A 233 25.12 4.94 1.31
CA ASP A 233 25.49 6.23 1.92
C ASP A 233 24.39 7.30 1.81
N ASP A 234 23.76 7.43 0.65
CA ASP A 234 22.70 8.43 0.41
C ASP A 234 21.30 7.94 0.83
N MET A 235 21.20 6.75 1.41
CA MET A 235 19.91 6.19 1.80
C MET A 235 19.42 6.76 3.13
N PRO A 236 18.10 7.00 3.27
CA PRO A 236 17.60 7.66 4.47
C PRO A 236 17.72 6.79 5.71
N ARG A 237 18.19 7.40 6.80
CA ARG A 237 18.51 6.75 8.07
C ARG A 237 17.63 7.25 9.21
N ILE A 238 17.23 6.32 10.07
CA ILE A 238 16.75 6.58 11.42
C ILE A 238 17.95 6.35 12.34
N ALA A 239 18.53 7.42 12.87
CA ALA A 239 19.69 7.32 13.75
C ALA A 239 19.27 6.99 15.18
N LEU A 240 19.81 5.89 15.71
CA LEU A 240 19.66 5.51 17.11
C LEU A 240 20.78 6.11 17.96
N SER A 241 20.41 6.52 19.16
CA SER A 241 21.33 6.91 20.22
C SER A 241 21.51 5.78 21.24
N ALA A 242 22.53 5.86 22.09
CA ALA A 242 22.71 4.89 23.17
C ALA A 242 21.50 4.82 24.13
N ALA A 243 20.71 5.91 24.25
CA ALA A 243 19.50 5.94 25.07
C ALA A 243 18.30 5.22 24.42
N ASP A 244 18.37 4.95 23.12
CA ASP A 244 17.35 4.19 22.39
C ASP A 244 17.54 2.68 22.53
N MET A 245 18.66 2.23 23.09
CA MET A 245 19.03 0.82 23.22
C MET A 245 18.92 0.33 24.66
N THR A 246 18.54 -0.93 24.82
CA THR A 246 18.61 -1.69 26.06
C THR A 246 18.95 -3.14 25.74
N THR A 247 19.28 -3.91 26.76
CA THR A 247 19.51 -5.35 26.62
C THR A 247 18.29 -6.12 27.14
N ASP A 248 17.89 -7.17 26.43
CA ASP A 248 16.81 -8.06 26.85
C ASP A 248 17.26 -9.05 27.95
N ALA A 249 16.35 -9.91 28.42
CA ALA A 249 16.66 -10.91 29.43
C ALA A 249 17.68 -11.98 29.00
N HIS A 250 17.91 -12.13 27.68
CA HIS A 250 18.82 -13.12 27.10
C HIS A 250 20.17 -12.52 26.70
N GLY A 251 20.36 -11.21 26.89
CA GLY A 251 21.61 -10.53 26.56
C GLY A 251 21.67 -9.95 25.14
N TYR A 252 20.56 -9.90 24.41
CA TYR A 252 20.50 -9.29 23.08
C TYR A 252 20.19 -7.79 23.16
N ASP A 253 20.82 -7.01 22.27
CA ASP A 253 20.48 -5.60 22.10
C ASP A 253 19.12 -5.44 21.42
N ILE A 254 18.26 -4.63 22.04
CA ILE A 254 16.89 -4.32 21.60
C ILE A 254 16.58 -2.83 21.80
N LEU A 255 15.53 -2.35 21.15
CA LEU A 255 15.06 -0.97 21.29
C LEU A 255 14.31 -0.79 22.62
N THR A 256 14.44 0.39 23.22
CA THR A 256 13.51 0.82 24.28
C THR A 256 12.10 0.96 23.73
N PRO A 257 11.03 0.85 24.55
CA PRO A 257 9.66 0.97 24.07
C PRO A 257 9.40 2.27 23.27
N THR A 258 9.89 3.40 23.77
CA THR A 258 9.76 4.70 23.08
C THR A 258 10.51 4.74 21.76
N ALA A 259 11.71 4.18 21.69
CA ALA A 259 12.46 4.10 20.45
C ALA A 259 11.79 3.17 19.44
N LEU A 260 11.26 2.04 19.91
CA LEU A 260 10.53 1.09 19.08
C LEU A 260 9.29 1.75 18.44
N ASP A 261 8.45 2.42 19.22
CA ASP A 261 7.27 3.12 18.68
C ASP A 261 7.67 4.16 17.63
N ARG A 262 8.70 4.98 17.91
CA ARG A 262 9.25 5.94 16.95
C ARG A 262 9.74 5.27 15.66
N VAL A 263 10.41 4.12 15.74
CA VAL A 263 10.91 3.39 14.57
C VAL A 263 9.75 2.86 13.73
N ILE A 264 8.69 2.32 14.36
CA ILE A 264 7.51 1.83 13.66
C ILE A 264 6.84 2.95 12.86
N ASP A 265 6.65 4.13 13.48
CA ASP A 265 6.06 5.28 12.80
C ASP A 265 6.88 5.68 11.56
N GLU A 266 8.21 5.72 11.67
CA GLU A 266 9.07 6.09 10.54
C GLU A 266 9.15 5.01 9.45
N VAL A 267 9.11 3.73 9.84
CA VAL A 267 9.04 2.59 8.89
C VAL A 267 7.74 2.65 8.11
N GLU A 268 6.63 2.94 8.79
CA GLU A 268 5.33 3.07 8.17
C GLU A 268 5.28 4.19 7.13
N LYS A 269 5.71 5.40 7.48
CA LYS A 269 5.75 6.53 6.55
C LYS A 269 6.63 6.21 5.34
N ALA A 270 7.80 5.61 5.58
CA ALA A 270 8.72 5.28 4.51
C ALA A 270 8.22 4.16 3.60
N HIS A 271 7.53 3.17 4.15
CA HIS A 271 6.89 2.09 3.40
C HIS A 271 5.82 2.64 2.46
N ALA A 272 4.87 3.41 3.00
CA ALA A 272 3.80 4.03 2.22
C ALA A 272 4.38 4.91 1.08
N HIS A 273 5.33 5.80 1.40
CA HIS A 273 5.98 6.65 0.42
C HIS A 273 6.73 5.85 -0.67
N GLY A 274 7.50 4.83 -0.27
CA GLY A 274 8.29 4.01 -1.19
C GLY A 274 7.42 3.25 -2.20
N LEU A 275 6.32 2.68 -1.71
CA LEU A 275 5.41 1.92 -2.55
C LEU A 275 4.66 2.81 -3.54
N VAL A 276 4.12 3.95 -3.08
CA VAL A 276 3.40 4.85 -3.97
C VAL A 276 4.32 5.45 -5.03
N ARG A 277 5.55 5.85 -4.63
CA ARG A 277 6.56 6.32 -5.60
C ARG A 277 6.73 5.32 -6.74
N ARG A 278 6.80 4.03 -6.40
CA ARG A 278 7.00 2.93 -7.36
C ARG A 278 5.76 2.69 -8.22
N ARG A 279 4.55 2.63 -7.64
CA ARG A 279 3.29 2.53 -8.40
C ARG A 279 3.13 3.67 -9.38
N ARG A 280 3.40 4.91 -8.96
CA ARG A 280 3.38 6.09 -9.83
C ARG A 280 4.38 5.97 -10.98
N MET A 281 5.60 5.52 -10.70
CA MET A 281 6.60 5.33 -11.73
C MET A 281 6.09 4.34 -12.80
N LEU A 282 5.44 3.25 -12.39
CA LEU A 282 4.85 2.28 -13.31
C LEU A 282 3.70 2.88 -14.11
N VAL A 283 2.71 3.48 -13.44
CA VAL A 283 1.56 4.13 -14.10
C VAL A 283 2.04 5.17 -15.11
N ARG A 284 3.00 6.02 -14.72
CA ARG A 284 3.57 7.04 -15.59
C ARG A 284 4.33 6.44 -16.76
N SER A 285 5.09 5.36 -16.55
CA SER A 285 5.81 4.68 -17.64
C SER A 285 4.83 4.09 -18.66
N VAL A 286 3.73 3.52 -18.20
CA VAL A 286 2.63 3.03 -19.04
C VAL A 286 1.98 4.19 -19.81
N GLU A 287 1.59 5.24 -19.09
CA GLU A 287 0.93 6.42 -19.64
C GLU A 287 1.79 7.14 -20.69
N ASP A 288 3.08 7.36 -20.40
CA ASP A 288 4.03 7.99 -21.30
C ASP A 288 4.22 7.14 -22.57
N ALA A 289 4.41 5.82 -22.43
CA ALA A 289 4.57 4.92 -23.57
C ALA A 289 3.30 4.83 -24.45
N ALA A 290 2.13 4.70 -23.83
CA ALA A 290 0.86 4.63 -24.54
C ALA A 290 0.52 5.95 -25.26
N ARG A 291 0.78 7.10 -24.62
CA ARG A 291 0.57 8.42 -25.25
C ARG A 291 1.51 8.66 -26.43
N ILE A 292 2.77 8.22 -26.34
CA ILE A 292 3.72 8.27 -27.47
C ILE A 292 3.17 7.46 -28.65
N ALA A 293 2.52 6.33 -28.39
CA ALA A 293 1.85 5.53 -29.42
C ALA A 293 0.52 6.13 -29.92
N GLY A 294 0.03 7.22 -29.33
CA GLY A 294 -1.18 7.94 -29.74
C GLY A 294 -2.45 7.59 -28.96
N ALA A 295 -2.33 6.91 -27.80
CA ALA A 295 -3.46 6.64 -26.93
C ALA A 295 -3.88 7.86 -26.10
N THR A 296 -5.13 7.88 -25.67
CA THR A 296 -5.58 8.62 -24.49
C THR A 296 -5.56 7.70 -23.27
N CYS A 297 -5.20 8.23 -22.11
CA CYS A 297 -5.12 7.47 -20.86
C CYS A 297 -6.00 8.15 -19.82
N ILE A 298 -6.93 7.40 -19.23
CA ILE A 298 -7.82 7.87 -18.16
C ILE A 298 -7.47 7.07 -16.88
N PRO A 299 -7.10 7.73 -15.77
CA PRO A 299 -6.85 7.05 -14.51
C PRO A 299 -8.09 6.34 -13.96
N LEU A 300 -7.88 5.17 -13.36
CA LEU A 300 -8.90 4.38 -12.66
C LEU A 300 -8.48 4.14 -11.20
N ARG A 301 -9.34 3.48 -10.41
CA ARG A 301 -9.00 2.99 -9.06
C ARG A 301 -7.84 1.98 -9.11
N ASP A 302 -7.27 1.67 -7.96
CA ASP A 302 -6.24 0.62 -7.79
C ASP A 302 -5.02 0.79 -8.70
N TRP A 303 -4.59 2.03 -8.94
CA TRP A 303 -3.43 2.35 -9.78
C TRP A 303 -3.54 1.81 -11.21
N SER A 304 -4.75 1.80 -11.76
CA SER A 304 -5.02 1.32 -13.11
C SER A 304 -5.29 2.47 -14.08
N LEU A 305 -5.22 2.17 -15.39
CA LEU A 305 -5.48 3.09 -16.49
C LEU A 305 -6.46 2.46 -17.48
N ASP A 306 -7.40 3.25 -17.97
CA ASP A 306 -8.17 2.97 -19.18
C ASP A 306 -7.45 3.63 -20.37
N VAL A 307 -6.79 2.79 -21.18
CA VAL A 307 -5.97 3.21 -22.32
C VAL A 307 -6.76 3.02 -23.61
N LYS A 308 -7.00 4.11 -24.35
CA LYS A 308 -7.84 4.15 -25.55
C LYS A 308 -7.10 4.64 -26.77
N PHE A 309 -7.10 3.81 -27.80
CA PHE A 309 -6.83 4.15 -29.19
C PHE A 309 -8.14 4.30 -29.97
N PRO A 310 -8.13 4.78 -31.22
CA PRO A 310 -9.34 4.88 -32.04
C PRO A 310 -10.09 3.54 -32.23
N THR A 311 -9.39 2.41 -32.20
CA THR A 311 -9.96 1.08 -32.47
C THR A 311 -9.64 0.03 -31.40
N LEU A 312 -8.85 0.38 -30.39
CA LEU A 312 -8.40 -0.55 -29.35
C LEU A 312 -8.56 0.10 -27.99
N ARG A 313 -8.94 -0.69 -27.01
CA ARG A 313 -9.02 -0.27 -25.61
C ARG A 313 -8.37 -1.34 -24.75
N SER A 314 -7.63 -0.91 -23.74
CA SER A 314 -7.04 -1.83 -22.77
C SER A 314 -7.15 -1.24 -21.37
N ILE A 315 -7.55 -2.08 -20.41
CA ILE A 315 -7.42 -1.76 -18.99
C ILE A 315 -6.05 -2.24 -18.54
N VAL A 316 -5.26 -1.35 -17.96
CA VAL A 316 -3.89 -1.63 -17.52
C VAL A 316 -3.77 -1.37 -16.03
N GLY A 317 -3.55 -2.42 -15.24
CA GLY A 317 -3.16 -2.29 -13.84
C GLY A 317 -1.65 -2.33 -13.67
N VAL A 318 -1.16 -1.87 -12.52
CA VAL A 318 0.25 -1.99 -12.15
C VAL A 318 0.41 -2.62 -10.77
N THR A 319 1.51 -3.37 -10.57
CA THR A 319 1.89 -3.90 -9.27
C THR A 319 3.39 -3.71 -9.01
N PRO A 320 3.78 -3.12 -7.86
CA PRO A 320 5.18 -2.80 -7.55
C PRO A 320 5.98 -3.97 -6.95
N ARG A 321 5.40 -5.17 -6.92
CA ARG A 321 5.95 -6.40 -6.34
C ARG A 321 5.73 -7.58 -7.30
N THR A 322 6.09 -8.79 -6.87
CA THR A 322 5.62 -10.02 -7.51
C THR A 322 4.09 -9.98 -7.69
N PRO A 323 3.59 -10.15 -8.93
CA PRO A 323 2.16 -10.16 -9.22
C PRO A 323 1.47 -11.34 -8.52
N ALA A 324 0.29 -11.07 -7.97
CA ALA A 324 -0.56 -12.07 -7.33
C ALA A 324 -1.86 -12.31 -8.13
N SER A 325 -2.56 -13.39 -7.82
CA SER A 325 -3.85 -13.74 -8.43
C SER A 325 -4.87 -12.61 -8.33
N GLU A 326 -4.89 -11.92 -7.19
CA GLU A 326 -5.80 -10.83 -6.88
C GLU A 326 -5.53 -9.60 -7.75
N ASP A 327 -4.27 -9.35 -8.13
CA ASP A 327 -3.93 -8.23 -9.01
C ASP A 327 -4.50 -8.47 -10.41
N LEU A 328 -4.35 -9.69 -10.94
CA LEU A 328 -4.92 -10.09 -12.22
C LEU A 328 -6.46 -10.04 -12.19
N GLN A 329 -7.06 -10.54 -11.11
CA GLN A 329 -8.50 -10.50 -10.91
C GLN A 329 -9.04 -9.07 -10.89
N ARG A 330 -8.37 -8.14 -10.18
CA ARG A 330 -8.78 -6.73 -10.11
C ARG A 330 -8.80 -6.08 -11.48
N VAL A 331 -7.75 -6.28 -12.29
CA VAL A 331 -7.70 -5.74 -13.66
C VAL A 331 -8.78 -6.35 -14.55
N ASP A 332 -9.00 -7.66 -14.46
CA ASP A 332 -10.02 -8.39 -15.23
C ASP A 332 -11.45 -7.93 -14.85
N GLN A 333 -11.71 -7.70 -13.57
CA GLN A 333 -12.97 -7.16 -13.08
C GLN A 333 -13.19 -5.73 -13.55
N ALA A 334 -12.17 -4.87 -13.45
CA ALA A 334 -12.24 -3.50 -13.95
C ALA A 334 -12.53 -3.48 -15.46
N ARG A 335 -11.87 -4.34 -16.25
CA ARG A 335 -12.22 -4.57 -17.66
C ARG A 335 -13.68 -4.93 -17.80
N THR A 336 -14.13 -6.00 -17.13
CA THR A 336 -15.50 -6.50 -17.30
C THR A 336 -16.56 -5.44 -16.98
N THR A 337 -16.31 -4.59 -15.99
CA THR A 337 -17.21 -3.49 -15.64
C THR A 337 -17.20 -2.35 -16.68
N ILE A 338 -16.04 -2.03 -17.23
CA ILE A 338 -15.86 -0.88 -18.12
C ILE A 338 -16.16 -1.21 -19.58
N ASP A 339 -15.63 -2.33 -20.05
CA ASP A 339 -15.71 -2.83 -21.43
C ASP A 339 -15.24 -4.31 -21.49
N PRO A 340 -16.17 -5.28 -21.53
CA PRO A 340 -15.83 -6.70 -21.58
C PRO A 340 -14.97 -7.12 -22.77
N ASP A 341 -15.00 -6.35 -23.87
CA ASP A 341 -14.27 -6.64 -25.11
C ASP A 341 -12.89 -5.96 -25.15
N ALA A 342 -12.54 -5.14 -24.14
CA ALA A 342 -11.23 -4.53 -24.06
C ALA A 342 -10.13 -5.55 -23.73
N GLY A 343 -8.89 -5.25 -24.13
CA GLY A 343 -7.74 -5.99 -23.62
C GLY A 343 -7.52 -5.73 -22.13
N ALA A 344 -6.84 -6.63 -21.44
CA ALA A 344 -6.42 -6.42 -20.06
C ALA A 344 -4.93 -6.70 -19.88
N MET A 345 -4.25 -5.89 -19.08
CA MET A 345 -2.82 -6.03 -18.84
C MET A 345 -2.46 -5.70 -17.40
N LEU A 346 -1.57 -6.49 -16.80
CA LEU A 346 -0.95 -6.20 -15.51
C LEU A 346 0.55 -5.97 -15.71
N VAL A 347 1.01 -4.77 -15.39
CA VAL A 347 2.44 -4.41 -15.42
C VAL A 347 3.06 -4.63 -14.05
N HIS A 348 4.19 -5.33 -13.96
CA HIS A 348 4.86 -5.62 -12.69
C HIS A 348 6.35 -5.31 -12.70
N THR A 349 6.94 -5.09 -11.53
CA THR A 349 8.40 -4.84 -11.41
C THR A 349 9.23 -6.08 -11.14
N ALA A 350 8.60 -7.22 -10.82
CA ALA A 350 9.37 -8.44 -10.54
C ALA A 350 10.26 -8.80 -11.74
N ARG A 351 11.57 -8.93 -11.53
CA ARG A 351 12.52 -9.31 -12.57
C ARG A 351 12.48 -10.79 -12.87
N ASN A 352 12.26 -11.58 -11.83
CA ASN A 352 12.18 -13.01 -11.95
C ASN A 352 10.89 -13.52 -11.31
N LEU A 353 10.10 -14.25 -12.09
CA LEU A 353 9.00 -15.05 -11.59
C LEU A 353 9.49 -16.50 -11.54
N ARG A 354 9.54 -17.11 -10.35
CA ARG A 354 9.79 -18.55 -10.23
C ARG A 354 8.85 -19.35 -11.12
N ASP A 355 9.32 -20.49 -11.59
CA ASP A 355 8.55 -21.34 -12.50
C ASP A 355 7.17 -21.72 -11.95
N ASN A 356 7.06 -22.02 -10.66
CA ASN A 356 5.77 -22.31 -10.03
C ASN A 356 4.82 -21.11 -10.08
N THR A 357 5.29 -19.92 -9.69
CA THR A 357 4.51 -18.67 -9.74
C THR A 357 4.14 -18.32 -11.17
N ARG A 358 5.09 -18.39 -12.10
CA ARG A 358 4.86 -18.14 -13.53
C ARG A 358 3.80 -19.08 -14.09
N THR A 359 3.94 -20.38 -13.87
CA THR A 359 2.99 -21.41 -14.33
C THR A 359 1.59 -21.18 -13.75
N HIS A 360 1.52 -20.80 -12.46
CA HIS A 360 0.25 -20.49 -11.81
C HIS A 360 -0.44 -19.27 -12.43
N LEU A 361 0.30 -18.17 -12.65
CA LEU A 361 -0.23 -16.95 -13.26
C LEU A 361 -0.61 -17.17 -14.73
N GLU A 362 0.19 -17.94 -15.48
CA GLU A 362 -0.14 -18.36 -16.85
C GLU A 362 -1.43 -19.17 -16.90
N TRP A 363 -1.64 -20.07 -15.94
CA TRP A 363 -2.88 -20.83 -15.81
C TRP A 363 -4.09 -19.91 -15.54
N ILE A 364 -3.94 -18.86 -14.71
CA ILE A 364 -5.00 -17.86 -14.46
C ILE A 364 -5.33 -17.09 -15.75
N ILE A 365 -4.30 -16.66 -16.47
CA ILE A 365 -4.41 -15.83 -17.67
C ILE A 365 -4.99 -16.60 -18.86
N HIS A 366 -4.81 -17.93 -18.89
CA HIS A 366 -5.17 -18.77 -20.01
C HIS A 366 -6.64 -18.57 -20.44
N GLY A 367 -6.84 -18.12 -21.69
CA GLY A 367 -8.15 -17.91 -22.29
C GLY A 367 -8.87 -16.62 -21.88
N ARG A 368 -8.23 -15.68 -21.15
CA ARG A 368 -8.89 -14.46 -20.64
C ARG A 368 -8.54 -13.16 -21.35
N ASP A 369 -7.76 -13.18 -22.43
CA ASP A 369 -7.19 -11.98 -23.08
C ASP A 369 -6.58 -10.99 -22.07
N LEU A 370 -5.86 -11.56 -21.11
CA LEU A 370 -5.13 -10.87 -20.06
C LEU A 370 -3.63 -11.05 -20.34
N ARG A 371 -2.81 -10.04 -20.09
CA ARG A 371 -1.36 -10.12 -20.30
C ARG A 371 -0.61 -9.71 -19.05
N LEU A 372 0.46 -10.42 -18.73
CA LEU A 372 1.40 -10.06 -17.68
C LEU A 372 2.67 -9.49 -18.31
N ILE A 373 3.05 -8.27 -17.93
CA ILE A 373 4.09 -7.51 -18.60
C ILE A 373 5.12 -7.03 -17.56
N PRO A 374 6.41 -7.34 -17.72
CA PRO A 374 7.43 -6.74 -16.89
C PRO A 374 7.62 -5.26 -17.26
N ASP A 375 7.93 -4.43 -16.27
CA ASP A 375 8.13 -2.97 -16.41
C ASP A 375 9.12 -2.58 -17.53
N ASN A 376 10.16 -3.38 -17.75
CA ASN A 376 11.15 -3.17 -18.81
C ASN A 376 10.64 -3.46 -20.23
N ALA A 377 9.44 -4.05 -20.38
CA ALA A 377 8.82 -4.36 -21.67
C ALA A 377 7.66 -3.41 -22.02
N ILE A 378 7.31 -2.45 -21.16
CA ILE A 378 6.17 -1.53 -21.38
C ILE A 378 6.24 -0.84 -22.75
N GLY A 379 7.42 -0.41 -23.19
CA GLY A 379 7.58 0.30 -24.46
C GLY A 379 7.28 -0.54 -25.71
N ALA A 380 7.35 -1.87 -25.61
CA ALA A 380 7.08 -2.79 -26.73
C ALA A 380 5.61 -3.25 -26.78
N VAL A 381 4.78 -2.80 -25.84
CA VAL A 381 3.37 -3.20 -25.73
C VAL A 381 2.46 -2.49 -26.73
N TRP A 382 2.78 -1.23 -27.05
CA TRP A 382 1.87 -0.25 -27.64
C TRP A 382 2.04 -0.07 -29.15
#